data_AF-A0A2T4ZER5-F1
#
_entry.id   AF-A0A2T4ZER5-F1
#
_cell.length_a   1.000
_cell.length_b   1.000
_cell.length_c   1.000
_cell.angle_alpha   90.00
_cell.angle_beta   90.00
_cell.angle_gamma   90.00
#
_symmetry.space_group_name_H-M   'P 1'
#
loop_
_entity.id
_entity.type
_entity.pdbx_description
1 polymer ?
#
loop_
_entity_poly.entity_id
_entity_poly.type
_entity_poly.pdbx_seq_one_letter_code
_entity_poly.pdbx_strand_id
1 'polypeptide(L)'
;MASNPTDNQDAPVVLAEPFLFGILGLGILNGIFSPFTGFVFLVHAFWYPSTFLPVSAPFILLFASLITSTFTIMLAGVPAALYERFANGGRTNTLSLWIWVSTLAILSLPAVLRAFSAL
;
A
#
# COMPACT_ATOMS: atom_id res chain seq x y z
N MET A 1 14.03 1.74 43.69
CA MET A 1 14.41 1.35 42.33
C MET A 1 13.73 2.30 41.36
N ALA A 2 14.46 3.25 40.78
CA ALA A 2 13.92 4.13 39.76
C ALA A 2 13.69 3.28 38.49
N SER A 3 12.49 3.34 37.91
CA SER A 3 12.20 2.76 36.60
C SER A 3 13.18 3.33 35.58
N ASN A 4 13.95 2.45 34.93
CA ASN A 4 14.91 2.84 33.91
C ASN A 4 14.15 3.54 32.75
N PRO A 5 14.53 4.76 32.31
CA PRO A 5 13.77 5.50 31.28
C PRO A 5 13.66 4.78 29.92
N THR A 6 14.38 3.67 29.73
CA THR A 6 14.25 2.79 28.56
C THR A 6 13.06 1.83 28.63
N ASP A 7 12.39 1.70 29.78
CA ASP A 7 11.22 0.82 29.98
C ASP A 7 9.98 1.27 29.18
N ASN A 8 9.99 2.49 28.63
CA ASN A 8 8.93 3.01 27.76
C ASN A 8 9.15 2.72 26.26
N GLN A 9 10.25 2.07 25.87
CA GLN A 9 10.56 1.77 24.46
C GLN A 9 9.93 0.47 23.95
N ASP A 10 9.36 -0.33 24.86
CA ASP A 10 8.72 -1.62 24.55
C ASP A 10 7.19 -1.53 24.59
N ALA A 11 6.62 -0.31 24.50
CA ALA A 11 5.18 -0.19 24.26
C ALA A 11 4.87 -1.02 23.01
N PRO A 12 3.97 -2.03 23.10
CA PRO A 12 3.55 -2.76 21.92
C PRO A 12 3.12 -1.75 20.86
N VAL A 13 3.14 -2.12 19.58
CA VAL A 13 2.46 -1.31 18.57
C VAL A 13 0.94 -1.46 18.79
N VAL A 14 0.45 -0.95 19.93
CA VAL A 14 -0.93 -1.03 20.44
C VAL A 14 -1.90 -0.33 19.47
N LEU A 15 -1.37 0.36 18.45
CA LEU A 15 -2.10 1.11 17.44
C LEU A 15 -1.79 0.68 16.00
N ALA A 16 -1.19 -0.50 15.73
CA ALA A 16 -0.88 -0.92 14.35
C ALA A 16 -2.13 -1.07 13.47
N GLU A 17 -3.22 -1.51 14.07
CA GLU A 17 -4.49 -1.84 13.42
C GLU A 17 -5.06 -0.70 12.54
N PRO A 18 -5.25 0.54 13.03
CA PRO A 18 -5.72 1.64 12.20
C PRO A 18 -4.78 1.97 11.03
N PHE A 19 -3.46 1.80 11.18
CA PHE A 19 -2.53 2.03 10.07
C PHE A 19 -2.72 1.00 8.97
N LEU A 20 -2.90 -0.28 9.31
CA LEU A 20 -3.15 -1.32 8.32
C LEU A 20 -4.43 -1.07 7.54
N PHE A 21 -5.51 -0.65 8.21
CA PHE A 21 -6.74 -0.26 7.53
C PHE A 21 -6.54 0.96 6.62
N GLY A 22 -5.77 1.96 7.06
CA GLY A 22 -5.42 3.12 6.24
C GLY A 22 -4.61 2.74 5.00
N ILE A 23 -3.59 1.88 5.15
CA ILE A 23 -2.76 1.37 4.06
C ILE A 23 -3.61 0.59 3.06
N LEU A 24 -4.43 -0.35 3.54
CA LEU A 24 -5.29 -1.17 2.69
C LEU A 24 -6.34 -0.32 1.97
N GLY A 25 -7.00 0.60 2.68
CA GLY A 25 -8.00 1.49 2.10
C GLY A 25 -7.41 2.38 1.00
N LEU A 26 -6.27 3.01 1.26
CA LEU A 26 -5.56 3.81 0.25
C LEU A 26 -5.09 2.97 -0.93
N GLY A 27 -4.59 1.75 -0.68
CA GLY A 27 -4.18 0.82 -1.74
C GLY A 27 -5.35 0.40 -2.63
N ILE A 28 -6.51 0.08 -2.06
CA ILE A 28 -7.72 -0.25 -2.82
C ILE A 28 -8.15 0.93 -3.70
N LEU A 29 -8.23 2.14 -3.13
CA LEU A 29 -8.54 3.34 -3.89
C LEU A 29 -7.52 3.59 -5.00
N ASN A 30 -6.24 3.38 -4.72
CA ASN A 30 -5.18 3.43 -5.73
C ASN A 30 -5.43 2.43 -6.86
N GLY A 31 -5.64 1.16 -6.55
CA GLY A 31 -5.89 0.11 -7.55
C GLY A 31 -7.09 0.41 -8.45
N ILE A 32 -8.16 0.98 -7.91
CA ILE A 32 -9.39 1.26 -8.69
C ILE A 32 -9.21 2.48 -9.61
N PHE A 33 -8.65 3.58 -9.08
CA PHE A 33 -8.65 4.87 -9.79
C PHE A 33 -7.32 5.21 -10.48
N SER A 34 -6.26 4.45 -10.22
CA SER A 34 -4.93 4.73 -10.76
C SER A 34 -4.90 4.64 -12.30
N PRO A 35 -4.22 5.58 -12.98
CA PRO A 35 -3.98 5.47 -14.42
C PRO A 35 -3.16 4.22 -14.77
N PHE A 36 -2.31 3.75 -13.84
CA PHE A 36 -1.51 2.54 -14.04
C PHE A 36 -2.35 1.28 -14.16
N THR A 37 -3.54 1.24 -13.55
CA THR A 37 -4.48 0.12 -13.70
C THR A 37 -4.90 -0.07 -15.15
N GLY A 38 -5.10 1.03 -15.89
CA GLY A 38 -5.37 0.99 -17.33
C GLY A 38 -4.19 0.41 -18.11
N PHE A 39 -2.95 0.75 -17.73
CA PHE A 39 -1.76 0.15 -18.33
C PHE A 39 -1.67 -1.35 -18.06
N VAL A 40 -1.90 -1.79 -16.81
CA VAL A 40 -1.89 -3.22 -16.43
C VAL A 40 -2.99 -3.99 -17.18
N PHE A 41 -4.17 -3.39 -17.35
CA PHE A 41 -5.26 -3.94 -18.16
C PHE A 41 -4.86 -4.12 -19.63
N LEU A 42 -4.16 -3.16 -20.24
CA LEU A 42 -3.74 -3.25 -21.64
C LEU A 42 -2.77 -4.41 -21.87
N VAL A 43 -1.88 -4.69 -20.91
CA VAL A 43 -0.91 -5.79 -21.01
C VAL A 43 -1.44 -7.13 -20.48
N HIS A 44 -2.76 -7.30 -20.33
CA HIS A 44 -3.38 -8.52 -19.78
C HIS A 44 -2.98 -9.81 -20.50
N ALA A 45 -2.68 -9.74 -21.80
CA ALA A 45 -2.22 -10.91 -22.55
C ALA A 45 -0.95 -11.57 -21.98
N PHE A 46 -0.13 -10.83 -21.22
CA PHE A 46 1.10 -11.36 -20.62
C PHE A 46 0.88 -12.08 -19.29
N TRP A 47 -0.08 -11.63 -18.48
CA TRP A 47 -0.21 -12.08 -17.09
C TRP A 47 -1.55 -12.75 -16.78
N TYR A 48 -2.59 -12.54 -17.60
CA TYR A 48 -3.93 -13.06 -17.34
C TYR A 48 -4.01 -14.55 -17.66
N PRO A 49 -4.43 -15.41 -16.73
CA PRO A 49 -4.49 -16.85 -16.94
C PRO A 49 -5.75 -17.25 -17.71
N SER A 50 -5.77 -16.97 -19.01
CA SER A 50 -6.90 -17.24 -19.92
C SER A 50 -7.27 -18.73 -20.02
N THR A 51 -6.36 -19.63 -19.66
CA THR A 51 -6.60 -21.08 -19.63
C THR A 51 -7.60 -21.50 -18.56
N PHE A 52 -7.69 -20.75 -17.44
CA PHE A 52 -8.52 -21.13 -16.29
C PHE A 52 -9.65 -20.13 -16.00
N LEU A 53 -9.51 -18.87 -16.43
CA LEU A 53 -10.47 -17.81 -16.11
C LEU A 53 -11.18 -17.26 -17.35
N PRO A 54 -12.49 -16.93 -17.25
CA PRO A 54 -13.23 -16.30 -18.34
C PRO A 54 -12.59 -14.97 -18.75
N VAL A 55 -12.34 -14.78 -20.04
CA VAL A 55 -11.79 -13.53 -20.56
C VAL A 55 -12.93 -12.51 -20.65
N SER A 56 -13.05 -11.66 -19.64
CA SER A 56 -14.05 -10.58 -19.61
C SER A 56 -13.46 -9.32 -18.97
N ALA A 57 -13.90 -8.16 -19.45
CA ALA A 57 -13.37 -6.88 -18.99
C ALA A 57 -13.47 -6.66 -17.47
N PRO A 58 -14.58 -7.01 -16.77
CA PRO A 58 -14.69 -6.83 -15.33
C PRO A 58 -13.66 -7.66 -14.53
N PHE A 59 -13.42 -8.90 -14.94
CA PHE A 59 -12.42 -9.76 -14.28
C PHE A 59 -11.00 -9.24 -14.49
N ILE A 60 -10.64 -8.88 -15.72
CA ILE A 60 -9.31 -8.35 -16.02
C ILE A 60 -9.08 -7.04 -15.27
N LEU A 61 -10.07 -6.15 -15.21
CA LEU A 61 -9.99 -4.91 -14.44
C LEU A 61 -9.83 -5.16 -12.94
N LEU A 62 -10.55 -6.14 -12.38
CA LEU A 62 -10.39 -6.54 -10.98
C LEU A 62 -8.94 -6.97 -10.70
N PHE A 63 -8.39 -7.90 -11.48
CA PHE A 63 -7.00 -8.34 -11.27
C PHE A 63 -5.99 -7.24 -11.53
N ALA A 64 -6.20 -6.40 -12.55
CA ALA A 64 -5.34 -5.25 -12.81
C ALA A 64 -5.32 -4.31 -11.61
N SER A 65 -6.49 -4.01 -11.01
CA SER A 65 -6.58 -3.17 -9.82
C SER A 65 -5.88 -3.78 -8.61
N LEU A 66 -5.98 -5.11 -8.42
CA LEU A 66 -5.28 -5.83 -7.36
C LEU A 66 -3.76 -5.79 -7.53
N ILE A 67 -3.27 -5.99 -8.75
CA ILE A 67 -1.84 -5.91 -9.07
C ILE A 67 -1.33 -4.50 -8.82
N THR A 68 -2.02 -3.47 -9.34
CA THR A 68 -1.63 -2.07 -9.15
C THR A 68 -1.67 -1.67 -7.68
N SER A 69 -2.72 -2.03 -6.95
CA SER A 69 -2.84 -1.79 -5.50
C SER A 69 -1.68 -2.41 -4.73
N THR A 70 -1.44 -3.70 -4.96
CA THR A 70 -0.39 -4.47 -4.26
C THR A 70 0.98 -3.89 -4.55
N PHE A 71 1.27 -3.57 -5.82
CA PHE A 71 2.53 -2.97 -6.23
C PHE A 71 2.77 -1.61 -5.57
N THR A 72 1.75 -0.74 -5.55
CA THR A 72 1.83 0.56 -4.87
C THR A 72 2.06 0.40 -3.36
N ILE A 73 1.35 -0.51 -2.69
CA ILE A 73 1.55 -0.81 -1.25
C ILE A 73 2.99 -1.28 -1.00
N MET A 74 3.51 -2.19 -1.81
CA MET A 74 4.88 -2.70 -1.70
C MET A 74 5.92 -1.60 -1.89
N LEU A 75 5.77 -0.76 -2.93
CA LEU A 75 6.67 0.38 -3.16
C LEU A 75 6.61 1.39 -2.02
N ALA A 76 5.42 1.68 -1.49
CA ALA A 76 5.26 2.59 -0.36
C ALA A 76 5.90 2.04 0.93
N GLY A 77 6.00 0.71 1.06
CA GLY A 77 6.65 0.05 2.19
C GLY A 77 8.18 0.17 2.15
N VAL A 78 8.79 0.44 0.98
CA VAL A 78 10.25 0.52 0.84
C VAL A 78 10.86 1.61 1.73
N PRO A 79 10.40 2.88 1.72
CA PRO A 79 10.93 3.91 2.62
C PRO A 79 10.75 3.59 4.11
N ALA A 80 9.64 2.96 4.48
CA ALA A 80 9.40 2.52 5.86
C ALA A 80 10.40 1.44 6.29
N ALA A 81 10.62 0.43 5.45
CA ALA A 81 11.60 -0.61 5.70
C ALA A 81 13.04 -0.09 5.74
N LEU A 82 13.37 0.92 4.90
CA LEU A 82 14.68 1.58 4.94
C LEU A 82 14.86 2.34 6.27
N TYR A 83 13.84 3.07 6.72
CA TYR A 83 13.86 3.74 8.03
C TYR A 83 14.08 2.74 9.16
N GLU A 84 13.36 1.62 9.17
CA GLU A 84 13.53 0.60 10.20
C GLU A 84 14.95 0.03 10.21
N ARG A 85 15.51 -0.29 9.03
CA ARG A 85 16.85 -0.85 8.88
C ARG A 85 17.96 0.10 9.31
N PHE A 86 17.87 1.38 8.96
CA PHE A 86 18.96 2.33 9.15
C PHE A 86 18.83 3.19 10.41
N ALA A 87 17.60 3.50 10.84
CA ALA A 87 17.36 4.46 11.93
C ALA A 87 16.73 3.85 13.18
N ASN A 88 16.07 2.69 13.08
CA ASN A 88 15.30 2.11 14.20
C ASN A 88 15.76 0.70 14.62
N GLY A 89 17.00 0.31 14.29
CA GLY A 89 17.58 -0.97 14.73
C GLY A 89 16.82 -2.21 14.24
N GLY A 90 16.09 -2.10 13.13
CA GLY A 90 15.32 -3.18 12.53
C GLY A 90 13.96 -3.47 13.18
N ARG A 91 13.51 -2.64 14.13
CA ARG A 91 12.20 -2.80 14.79
C ARG A 91 11.14 -1.95 14.11
N THR A 92 9.91 -2.47 14.02
CA THR A 92 8.76 -1.66 13.59
C THR A 92 8.29 -0.76 14.71
N ASN A 93 7.94 0.50 14.37
CA ASN A 93 7.43 1.49 15.31
C ASN A 93 6.36 2.34 14.62
N THR A 94 5.55 3.06 15.37
CA THR A 94 4.53 4.01 14.89
C THR A 94 5.07 4.96 13.82
N LEU A 95 6.32 5.42 13.93
CA LEU A 95 6.94 6.28 12.92
C LEU A 95 7.14 5.58 11.56
N SER A 96 7.53 4.30 11.53
CA SER A 96 7.67 3.58 10.26
C SER A 96 6.32 3.34 9.58
N LEU A 97 5.26 3.11 10.36
CA LEU A 97 3.89 3.01 9.85
C LEU A 97 3.39 4.34 9.28
N TRP A 98 3.69 5.47 9.93
CA TRP A 98 3.40 6.80 9.36
C TRP A 98 4.15 7.03 8.05
N ILE A 99 5.44 6.68 7.99
CA ILE A 99 6.23 6.78 6.75
C ILE A 99 5.56 5.96 5.64
N TRP A 100 5.10 4.74 5.93
CA TRP A 100 4.42 3.90 4.96
C TRP A 100 3.11 4.54 4.47
N VAL A 101 2.23 4.94 5.37
CA VAL A 101 0.94 5.59 5.01
C VAL A 101 1.16 6.87 4.21
N SER A 102 2.08 7.74 4.65
CA SER A 102 2.37 8.99 3.95
C SER A 102 2.97 8.76 2.57
N THR A 103 3.90 7.81 2.44
CA THR A 103 4.47 7.44 1.13
C THR A 103 3.38 6.89 0.21
N LEU A 104 2.50 6.03 0.72
CA LEU A 104 1.39 5.47 -0.05
C LEU A 104 0.40 6.56 -0.49
N ALA A 105 0.08 7.51 0.39
CA ALA A 105 -0.78 8.64 0.07
C ALA A 105 -0.19 9.50 -1.06
N ILE A 106 1.13 9.77 -1.01
CA ILE A 106 1.85 10.51 -2.06
C ILE A 106 1.80 9.73 -3.38
N LEU A 107 2.13 8.44 -3.37
CA LEU A 107 2.08 7.58 -4.57
C LEU A 107 0.66 7.45 -5.13
N SER A 108 -0.38 7.66 -4.30
CA SER A 108 -1.78 7.57 -4.68
C SER A 108 -2.39 8.89 -5.18
N LEU A 109 -1.63 9.98 -5.18
CA LEU A 109 -2.10 11.28 -5.70
C LEU A 109 -2.75 11.19 -7.10
N PRO A 110 -2.15 10.52 -8.11
CA PRO A 110 -2.77 10.44 -9.44
C PRO A 110 -4.12 9.71 -9.43
N ALA A 111 -4.27 8.71 -8.56
CA ALA A 111 -5.52 7.96 -8.41
C ALA A 111 -6.59 8.82 -7.74
N VAL A 112 -6.22 9.54 -6.68
CA VAL A 112 -7.13 10.44 -5.95
C VAL A 112 -7.63 11.58 -6.85
N LEU A 113 -6.73 12.22 -7.60
CA LEU A 113 -7.12 13.28 -8.55
C LEU A 113 -8.10 12.78 -9.62
N ARG A 114 -7.88 11.57 -10.14
CA ARG A 114 -8.81 10.94 -11.09
C ARG A 114 -10.16 10.60 -10.46
N ALA A 115 -10.16 10.11 -9.23
CA ALA A 115 -11.39 9.82 -8.49
C ALA A 115 -12.26 11.09 -8.33
N PHE A 116 -11.65 12.23 -7.97
CA PHE A 116 -12.36 13.50 -7.89
C PHE A 116 -12.86 14.01 -9.24
N SER A 117 -12.14 13.76 -10.33
CA SER A 117 -12.61 14.14 -11.68
C SER A 117 -13.75 13.28 -12.22
N ALA A 118 -13.99 12.12 -11.61
CA ALA A 118 -15.02 11.16 -12.03
C ALA A 118 -16.36 11.33 -11.27
N LEU A 119 -16.41 12.23 -10.28
CA LEU A 119 -17.59 12.60 -9.49
C LEU A 119 -18.18 13.91 -10.01
#